data_AF-A0A8J1VK24-F1
#
_entry.id   AF-A0A8J1VK24-F1
#
_cell.length_a   1.000
_cell.length_b   1.000
_cell.length_c   1.000
_cell.angle_alpha   90.00
_cell.angle_beta   90.00
_cell.angle_gamma   90.00
#
_symmetry.space_group_name_H-M   'P 1'
#
loop_
_entity.id
_entity.type
_entity.pdbx_description
1 polymer ?
#
loop_
_entity_poly.entity_id
_entity_poly.type
_entity_poly.pdbx_seq_one_letter_code
_entity_poly.pdbx_strand_id
1 'polypeptide(L)'
;MSGGFIPISSRVSSSQYASLTSSSSSNPLLSLTSRQEDRLRLHLDDRLLSLERDERKHAFGSLIDLIARLFSLLHLILQIPPLEPWAALRISYLLTFTGSIPTYIVSLPLLDLSSAGIRASPSRALDGRSSNADASKEMQAGQAMKLLLKFIVEVDRGWMAVLHGDGWLPPFEAGGSGRSVKVDFGGSVGITERIRLKSIILVGREKLLAWARSYGSFRGSRFPDTGGPADEESDDQDDGEGREWEDKILGMWNRTLEMLADHDYGQGEAHS
;
A
#
# COMPACT_ATOMS: atom_id res chain seq x y z
N MET A 1 20.09 -34.34 -59.11
CA MET A 1 19.31 -33.42 -58.26
C MET A 1 19.97 -33.43 -56.90
N SER A 2 20.73 -32.38 -56.59
CA SER A 2 21.69 -32.34 -55.49
C SER A 2 21.00 -32.23 -54.14
N GLY A 3 21.18 -33.24 -53.29
CA GLY A 3 20.86 -33.19 -51.87
C GLY A 3 22.00 -32.53 -51.09
N GLY A 4 21.69 -31.46 -50.37
CA GLY A 4 22.61 -30.78 -49.47
C GLY A 4 22.60 -31.44 -48.10
N PHE A 5 23.74 -32.02 -47.73
CA PHE A 5 24.03 -32.54 -46.39
C PHE A 5 24.51 -31.37 -45.51
N ILE A 6 23.89 -31.16 -44.34
CA ILE A 6 24.32 -30.17 -43.36
C ILE A 6 25.19 -30.88 -42.32
N PRO A 7 26.43 -30.43 -42.04
CA PRO A 7 27.28 -31.03 -41.01
C PRO A 7 26.81 -30.64 -39.61
N ILE A 8 26.70 -31.64 -38.73
CA ILE A 8 26.46 -31.47 -37.29
C ILE A 8 27.82 -31.24 -36.63
N SER A 9 28.13 -29.99 -36.29
CA SER A 9 29.35 -29.64 -35.58
C SER A 9 29.15 -29.60 -34.07
N SER A 10 29.95 -30.47 -33.43
CA SER A 10 30.75 -30.23 -32.22
C SER A 10 30.08 -29.88 -30.88
N ARG A 11 30.13 -30.92 -30.02
CA ARG A 11 30.30 -30.90 -28.56
C ARG A 11 30.85 -29.59 -27.99
N VAL A 12 30.08 -28.98 -27.10
CA VAL A 12 30.57 -27.98 -26.14
C VAL A 12 30.86 -28.71 -24.82
N SER A 13 32.05 -28.47 -24.31
CA SER A 13 32.62 -29.04 -23.09
C SER A 13 31.81 -28.66 -21.85
N SER A 14 31.25 -29.67 -21.18
CA SER A 14 30.62 -29.56 -19.87
C SER A 14 31.68 -29.59 -18.76
N SER A 15 32.21 -28.44 -18.39
CA SER A 15 32.99 -28.27 -17.14
C SER A 15 32.87 -26.83 -16.66
N GLN A 16 31.80 -26.52 -15.92
CA GLN A 16 31.71 -25.38 -14.99
C GLN A 16 30.58 -25.66 -13.98
N TYR A 17 30.87 -26.50 -12.99
CA TYR A 17 30.11 -26.56 -11.73
C TYR A 17 30.82 -25.66 -10.73
N ALA A 18 30.75 -24.34 -10.96
CA ALA A 18 31.22 -23.34 -10.01
C ALA A 18 30.01 -22.68 -9.36
N SER A 19 29.82 -23.00 -8.08
CA SER A 19 29.21 -22.12 -7.07
C SER A 19 27.76 -21.64 -7.31
N LEU A 20 26.80 -22.55 -7.10
CA LEU A 20 25.38 -22.24 -6.87
C LEU A 20 25.15 -21.76 -5.42
N THR A 21 25.72 -20.61 -5.08
CA THR A 21 25.23 -19.75 -3.99
C THR A 21 25.30 -18.29 -4.44
N SER A 22 24.96 -18.03 -5.71
CA SER A 22 24.62 -16.69 -6.15
C SER A 22 23.30 -16.31 -5.48
N SER A 23 23.39 -15.50 -4.43
CA SER A 23 22.28 -14.66 -4.01
C SER A 23 21.79 -13.93 -5.26
N SER A 24 20.64 -14.37 -5.79
CA SER A 24 20.00 -13.79 -6.96
C SER A 24 19.61 -12.37 -6.60
N SER A 25 20.53 -11.43 -6.82
CA SER A 25 20.28 -10.00 -6.75
C SER A 25 19.14 -9.74 -7.71
N SER A 26 17.95 -9.57 -7.13
CA SER A 26 16.73 -9.34 -7.87
C SER A 26 16.85 -7.96 -8.48
N ASN A 27 17.33 -7.88 -9.71
CA ASN A 27 17.44 -6.62 -10.42
C ASN A 27 16.04 -6.18 -10.88
N PRO A 28 15.71 -4.89 -10.76
CA PRO A 28 14.43 -4.38 -11.27
C PRO A 28 14.33 -4.61 -12.77
N LEU A 29 13.10 -4.79 -13.26
CA LEU A 29 12.85 -4.94 -14.70
C LEU A 29 13.26 -3.66 -15.43
N LEU A 30 14.11 -3.80 -16.45
CA LEU A 30 14.64 -2.66 -17.20
C LEU A 30 13.75 -2.24 -18.37
N SER A 31 12.95 -3.15 -18.92
CA SER A 31 12.08 -2.86 -20.07
C SER A 31 10.92 -3.85 -20.19
N LEU A 32 9.85 -3.43 -20.87
CA LEU A 32 8.74 -4.28 -21.27
C LEU A 32 8.63 -4.31 -22.79
N THR A 33 8.33 -5.47 -23.37
CA THR A 33 7.92 -5.52 -24.78
C THR A 33 6.53 -4.90 -24.94
N SER A 34 6.20 -4.33 -26.11
CA SER A 34 4.87 -3.75 -26.38
C SER A 34 3.72 -4.74 -26.09
N ARG A 35 3.90 -6.03 -26.41
CA ARG A 35 2.91 -7.08 -26.08
C ARG A 35 2.77 -7.33 -24.57
N GLN A 36 3.85 -7.24 -23.82
CA GLN A 36 3.81 -7.34 -22.35
C GLN A 36 3.13 -6.12 -21.74
N GLU A 37 3.42 -4.93 -22.28
CA GLU A 37 2.79 -3.69 -21.87
C GLU A 37 1.27 -3.73 -22.09
N ASP A 38 0.80 -4.12 -23.28
CA ASP A 38 -0.63 -4.23 -23.58
C ASP A 38 -1.33 -5.20 -22.62
N ARG A 39 -0.70 -6.36 -22.35
CA ARG A 39 -1.22 -7.34 -21.39
C ARG A 39 -1.25 -6.81 -19.97
N LEU A 40 -0.22 -6.06 -19.57
CA LEU A 40 -0.14 -5.45 -18.25
C LEU A 40 -1.24 -4.40 -18.07
N ARG A 41 -1.43 -3.52 -19.05
CA ARG A 41 -2.51 -2.52 -19.06
C ARG A 41 -3.88 -3.17 -18.93
N LEU A 42 -4.19 -4.14 -19.79
CA LEU A 42 -5.44 -4.89 -19.73
C LEU A 42 -5.66 -5.56 -18.36
N HIS A 43 -4.59 -6.11 -17.77
CA HIS A 43 -4.68 -6.72 -16.45
C HIS A 43 -4.94 -5.69 -15.34
N LEU A 44 -4.21 -4.56 -15.34
CA LEU A 44 -4.38 -3.50 -14.36
C LEU A 44 -5.77 -2.86 -14.45
N ASP A 45 -6.24 -2.59 -15.67
CA ASP A 45 -7.58 -2.04 -15.91
C ASP A 45 -8.67 -2.99 -15.42
N ASP A 46 -8.57 -4.29 -15.72
CA ASP A 46 -9.54 -5.29 -15.25
C ASP A 46 -9.54 -5.39 -13.71
N ARG A 47 -8.36 -5.34 -13.06
CA ARG A 47 -8.25 -5.33 -11.60
C ARG A 47 -8.87 -4.08 -10.97
N LEU A 48 -8.60 -2.90 -11.51
CA LEU A 48 -9.19 -1.64 -11.04
C LEU A 48 -10.70 -1.62 -11.24
N LEU A 49 -11.19 -2.01 -12.43
CA LEU A 49 -12.62 -2.14 -12.72
C LEU A 49 -13.31 -3.16 -11.81
N SER A 50 -12.64 -4.25 -11.47
CA SER A 50 -13.16 -5.23 -10.50
C SER A 50 -13.33 -4.59 -9.12
N LEU A 51 -12.35 -3.82 -8.64
CA LEU A 51 -12.45 -3.11 -7.36
C LEU A 51 -13.59 -2.09 -7.37
N GLU A 52 -13.76 -1.33 -8.46
CA GLU A 52 -14.89 -0.40 -8.58
C GLU A 52 -16.25 -1.10 -8.63
N ARG A 53 -16.33 -2.28 -9.26
CA ARG A 53 -17.57 -3.07 -9.29
C ARG A 53 -17.91 -3.60 -7.89
N ASP A 54 -16.89 -4.05 -7.16
CA ASP A 54 -17.06 -4.52 -5.79
C ASP A 54 -17.47 -3.38 -4.86
N GLU A 55 -16.94 -2.16 -5.06
CA GLU A 55 -17.35 -0.95 -4.34
C GLU A 55 -18.84 -0.67 -4.53
N ARG A 56 -19.28 -0.58 -5.78
CA ARG A 56 -20.70 -0.30 -6.12
C ARG A 56 -21.66 -1.37 -5.62
N LYS A 57 -21.19 -2.61 -5.47
CA LYS A 57 -21.97 -3.75 -4.97
C LYS A 57 -21.80 -3.97 -3.47
N HIS A 58 -20.96 -3.18 -2.79
CA HIS A 58 -20.52 -3.42 -1.41
C HIS A 58 -20.04 -4.87 -1.19
N ALA A 59 -19.35 -5.44 -2.18
CA ALA A 59 -18.94 -6.85 -2.24
C ALA A 59 -17.45 -7.05 -1.91
N PHE A 60 -16.80 -6.11 -1.21
CA PHE A 60 -15.38 -6.19 -0.92
C PHE A 60 -14.99 -7.28 0.10
N GLY A 61 -15.95 -7.86 0.82
CA GLY A 61 -15.66 -8.76 1.94
C GLY A 61 -15.19 -7.98 3.17
N SER A 62 -14.16 -8.48 3.85
CA SER A 62 -13.57 -7.77 4.99
C SER A 62 -12.56 -6.70 4.55
N LEU A 63 -12.30 -5.70 5.42
CA LEU A 63 -11.27 -4.69 5.18
C LEU A 63 -9.87 -5.34 5.00
N ILE A 64 -9.60 -6.45 5.69
CA ILE A 64 -8.34 -7.20 5.57
C ILE A 64 -8.19 -7.78 4.16
N ASP A 65 -9.26 -8.37 3.61
CA ASP A 65 -9.26 -8.94 2.25
C ASP A 65 -9.08 -7.85 1.19
N LEU A 66 -9.72 -6.68 1.40
CA LEU A 66 -9.51 -5.51 0.54
C LEU A 66 -8.04 -5.08 0.59
N ILE A 67 -7.47 -4.87 1.77
CA ILE A 67 -6.06 -4.44 1.94
C ILE A 67 -5.09 -5.41 1.26
N ALA A 68 -5.31 -6.72 1.38
CA ALA A 68 -4.48 -7.73 0.71
C ALA A 68 -4.51 -7.58 -0.82
N ARG A 69 -5.68 -7.33 -1.40
CA ARG A 69 -5.84 -7.05 -2.84
C ARG A 69 -5.17 -5.74 -3.25
N LEU A 70 -5.30 -4.70 -2.44
CA LEU A 70 -4.66 -3.40 -2.67
C LEU A 70 -3.13 -3.50 -2.62
N PHE A 71 -2.55 -4.26 -1.67
CA PHE A 71 -1.10 -4.52 -1.64
C PHE A 71 -0.61 -5.19 -2.93
N SER A 72 -1.30 -6.24 -3.38
CA SER A 72 -0.93 -6.95 -4.60
C SER A 72 -0.94 -6.01 -5.81
N LEU A 73 -1.97 -5.17 -5.93
CA LEU A 73 -2.09 -4.21 -7.03
C LEU A 73 -1.03 -3.10 -6.95
N LEU A 74 -0.76 -2.57 -5.75
CA LEU A 74 0.29 -1.58 -5.52
C LEU A 74 1.65 -2.11 -6.00
N HIS A 75 2.04 -3.30 -5.56
CA HIS A 75 3.33 -3.87 -5.92
C HIS A 75 3.44 -4.14 -7.43
N LEU A 76 2.34 -4.56 -8.07
CA LEU A 76 2.32 -4.75 -9.51
C LEU A 76 2.51 -3.42 -10.26
N ILE A 77 1.87 -2.33 -9.82
CA ILE A 77 2.05 -0.99 -10.42
C ILE A 77 3.50 -0.52 -10.21
N LEU A 78 4.06 -0.68 -9.00
CA LEU A 78 5.40 -0.22 -8.69
C LEU A 78 6.50 -0.98 -9.46
N GLN A 79 6.24 -2.22 -9.88
CA GLN A 79 7.15 -3.01 -10.71
C GLN A 79 7.23 -2.54 -12.18
N ILE A 80 6.36 -1.62 -12.62
CA ILE A 80 6.50 -1.02 -13.96
C ILE A 80 7.87 -0.32 -14.04
N PRO A 81 8.66 -0.52 -15.12
CA PRO A 81 9.97 0.09 -15.23
C PRO A 81 9.90 1.63 -15.09
N PRO A 82 10.84 2.24 -14.35
CA PRO A 82 10.92 3.70 -14.22
C PRO A 82 11.47 4.40 -15.47
N LEU A 83 11.86 3.66 -16.52
CA LEU A 83 12.41 4.19 -17.76
C LEU A 83 11.28 4.61 -18.72
N GLU A 84 11.50 5.67 -19.51
CA GLU A 84 10.60 6.05 -20.60
C GLU A 84 10.54 4.96 -21.70
N PRO A 85 9.36 4.65 -22.26
CA PRO A 85 8.06 5.34 -22.13
C PRO A 85 7.18 4.86 -20.96
N TRP A 86 7.65 3.94 -20.12
CA TRP A 86 6.81 3.27 -19.11
C TRP A 86 6.67 4.07 -17.80
N ALA A 87 7.55 5.05 -17.57
CA ALA A 87 7.48 5.92 -16.41
C ALA A 87 6.12 6.63 -16.31
N ALA A 88 5.64 7.21 -17.42
CA ALA A 88 4.33 7.85 -17.50
C ALA A 88 3.19 6.87 -17.18
N LEU A 89 3.29 5.62 -17.63
CA LEU A 89 2.32 4.57 -17.34
C LEU A 89 2.27 4.26 -15.83
N ARG A 90 3.43 4.09 -15.21
CA ARG A 90 3.58 3.87 -13.76
C ARG A 90 2.94 4.99 -12.96
N ILE A 91 3.24 6.25 -13.30
CA ILE A 91 2.72 7.44 -12.63
C ILE A 91 1.19 7.50 -12.76
N SER A 92 0.66 7.31 -13.98
CA SER A 92 -0.78 7.37 -14.25
C SER A 92 -1.58 6.34 -13.44
N TYR A 93 -1.14 5.08 -13.43
CA TYR A 93 -1.79 4.04 -12.63
C TYR A 93 -1.65 4.29 -11.13
N LEU A 94 -0.48 4.74 -10.66
CA LEU A 94 -0.28 5.00 -9.24
C LEU A 94 -1.10 6.18 -8.74
N LEU A 95 -1.25 7.25 -9.54
CA LEU A 95 -2.16 8.36 -9.24
C LEU A 95 -3.61 7.88 -9.13
N THR A 96 -4.07 7.10 -10.11
CA THR A 96 -5.44 6.57 -10.14
C THR A 96 -5.70 5.65 -8.96
N PHE A 97 -4.76 4.74 -8.68
CA PHE A 97 -4.81 3.85 -7.52
C PHE A 97 -4.86 4.64 -6.21
N THR A 98 -3.96 5.60 -6.02
CA THR A 98 -3.90 6.42 -4.80
C THR A 98 -5.18 7.22 -4.57
N GLY A 99 -5.78 7.77 -5.64
CA GLY A 99 -7.05 8.49 -5.57
C GLY A 99 -8.25 7.62 -5.19
N SER A 100 -8.20 6.33 -5.49
CA SER A 100 -9.30 5.40 -5.22
C SER A 100 -9.22 4.72 -3.84
N ILE A 101 -8.00 4.61 -3.26
CA ILE A 101 -7.77 4.01 -1.94
C ILE A 101 -8.73 4.54 -0.85
N PRO A 102 -8.85 5.87 -0.61
CA PRO A 102 -9.73 6.37 0.43
C PRO A 102 -11.18 5.95 0.19
N THR A 103 -11.68 6.03 -1.04
CA THR A 103 -13.05 5.65 -1.40
C THR A 103 -13.32 4.17 -1.08
N TYR A 104 -12.40 3.27 -1.41
CA TYR A 104 -12.57 1.85 -1.11
C TYR A 104 -12.55 1.58 0.39
N ILE A 105 -11.63 2.19 1.13
CA ILE A 105 -11.54 1.99 2.58
C ILE A 105 -12.80 2.51 3.29
N VAL A 106 -13.25 3.72 2.98
CA VAL A 106 -14.40 4.32 3.68
C VAL A 106 -15.73 3.64 3.33
N SER A 107 -15.79 2.87 2.24
CA SER A 107 -16.97 2.09 1.85
C SER A 107 -17.20 0.86 2.75
N LEU A 108 -16.20 0.47 3.54
CA LEU A 108 -16.27 -0.69 4.43
C LEU A 108 -16.34 -0.26 5.89
N PRO A 109 -17.19 -0.94 6.69
CA PRO A 109 -17.17 -0.73 8.12
C PRO A 109 -15.94 -1.42 8.74
N LEU A 110 -15.28 -0.77 9.71
CA LEU A 110 -14.13 -1.35 10.40
C LEU A 110 -14.54 -2.50 11.35
N LEU A 111 -15.70 -2.34 11.97
CA LEU A 111 -16.38 -3.37 12.75
C LEU A 111 -17.66 -3.72 12.00
N ASP A 112 -17.95 -5.01 11.81
CA ASP A 112 -19.27 -5.42 11.32
C ASP A 112 -20.31 -5.18 12.43
N LEU A 113 -20.75 -3.92 12.53
CA LEU A 113 -21.79 -3.48 13.47
C LEU A 113 -23.15 -4.08 13.13
N SER A 114 -23.31 -4.72 11.96
CA SER A 114 -24.55 -5.37 11.53
C SER A 114 -24.96 -6.52 12.49
N SER A 115 -24.01 -7.06 13.26
CA SER A 115 -24.27 -8.06 14.31
C SER A 115 -24.65 -7.45 15.67
N ALA A 116 -24.33 -6.19 15.94
CA ALA A 116 -24.61 -5.53 17.21
C ALA A 116 -26.01 -4.91 17.14
N GLY A 117 -27.03 -5.78 17.25
CA GLY A 117 -28.44 -5.42 17.10
C GLY A 117 -28.81 -4.14 17.85
N ILE A 118 -29.25 -3.13 17.09
CA ILE A 118 -29.97 -1.92 17.53
C ILE A 118 -31.38 -2.32 18.00
N ARG A 119 -31.46 -3.28 18.92
CA ARG A 119 -32.58 -3.46 19.82
C ARG A 119 -32.01 -3.41 21.22
N ALA A 120 -31.71 -2.18 21.63
CA ALA A 120 -31.69 -1.78 23.02
C ALA A 120 -33.08 -2.07 23.63
N SER A 121 -33.34 -3.33 23.94
CA SER A 121 -34.34 -3.71 24.93
C SER A 121 -33.59 -3.75 26.26
N PRO A 122 -33.81 -2.78 27.16
CA PRO A 122 -33.18 -2.73 28.46
C PRO A 122 -33.84 -3.76 29.40
N SER A 123 -33.78 -5.05 29.07
CA SER A 123 -34.19 -6.12 29.98
C SER A 123 -32.94 -6.81 30.52
N ARG A 124 -32.38 -6.17 31.55
CA ARG A 124 -31.37 -6.70 32.47
C ARG A 124 -31.69 -8.15 32.86
N ALA A 125 -30.93 -9.09 32.33
CA ALA A 125 -30.64 -10.35 33.00
C ALA A 125 -29.15 -10.66 32.81
N LEU A 126 -28.49 -10.94 33.92
CA LEU A 126 -27.06 -11.07 34.12
C LEU A 126 -26.49 -12.32 33.42
N ASP A 127 -26.20 -12.25 32.12
CA ASP A 127 -25.46 -13.31 31.43
C ASP A 127 -24.06 -12.82 31.04
N GLY A 128 -23.06 -13.20 31.84
CA GLY A 128 -21.63 -12.92 31.64
C GLY A 128 -20.99 -13.61 30.43
N ARG A 129 -21.78 -14.02 29.43
CA ARG A 129 -21.30 -14.75 28.24
C ARG A 129 -20.98 -13.84 27.04
N SER A 130 -21.37 -12.56 27.09
CA SER A 130 -21.18 -11.60 25.98
C SER A 130 -19.75 -11.04 25.86
N SER A 131 -18.95 -11.04 26.93
CA SER A 131 -17.67 -10.30 26.95
C SER A 131 -16.62 -10.83 25.96
N ASN A 132 -16.61 -12.14 25.70
CA ASN A 132 -15.56 -12.75 24.86
C ASN A 132 -15.74 -12.45 23.36
N ALA A 133 -16.98 -12.32 22.89
CA ALA A 133 -17.25 -12.01 21.48
C ALA A 133 -16.87 -10.57 21.13
N ASP A 134 -17.14 -9.64 22.05
CA ASP A 134 -16.82 -8.22 21.87
C ASP A 134 -15.30 -8.00 21.85
N ALA A 135 -14.55 -8.67 22.75
CA ALA A 135 -13.09 -8.62 22.77
C ALA A 135 -12.47 -9.13 21.45
N SER A 136 -13.02 -10.19 20.85
CA SER A 136 -12.52 -10.73 19.58
C SER A 136 -12.75 -9.77 18.41
N LYS A 137 -13.90 -9.08 18.37
CA LYS A 137 -14.20 -8.09 17.32
C LYS A 137 -13.30 -6.87 17.43
N GLU A 138 -13.06 -6.40 18.66
CA GLU A 138 -12.14 -5.29 18.91
C GLU A 138 -10.71 -5.64 18.47
N MET A 139 -10.23 -6.84 18.81
CA MET A 139 -8.92 -7.32 18.36
C MET A 139 -8.81 -7.37 16.83
N GLN A 140 -9.87 -7.81 16.14
CA GLN A 140 -9.91 -7.85 14.68
C GLN A 140 -9.88 -6.44 14.06
N ALA A 141 -10.62 -5.48 14.62
CA ALA A 141 -10.59 -4.09 14.17
C ALA A 141 -9.21 -3.44 14.38
N GLY A 142 -8.58 -3.69 15.53
CA GLY A 142 -7.21 -3.24 15.80
C GLY A 142 -6.22 -3.82 14.80
N GLN A 143 -6.35 -5.11 14.45
CA GLN A 143 -5.52 -5.75 13.42
C GLN A 143 -5.76 -5.13 12.03
N ALA A 144 -7.01 -4.92 11.64
CA ALA A 144 -7.36 -4.32 10.36
C ALA A 144 -6.80 -2.89 10.23
N MET A 145 -6.89 -2.08 11.28
CA MET A 145 -6.29 -0.75 11.35
C MET A 145 -4.76 -0.79 11.23
N LYS A 146 -4.09 -1.72 11.94
CA LYS A 146 -2.63 -1.89 11.83
C LYS A 146 -2.21 -2.26 10.40
N LEU A 147 -2.96 -3.14 9.73
CA LEU A 147 -2.71 -3.50 8.34
C LEU A 147 -2.95 -2.33 7.38
N LEU A 148 -3.97 -1.52 7.65
CA LEU A 148 -4.26 -0.31 6.87
C LEU A 148 -3.13 0.71 6.96
N LEU A 149 -2.66 1.00 8.18
CA LEU A 149 -1.55 1.92 8.40
C LEU A 149 -0.27 1.41 7.73
N LYS A 150 0.01 0.11 7.84
CA LYS A 150 1.12 -0.53 7.13
C LYS A 150 1.00 -0.37 5.61
N PHE A 151 -0.19 -0.57 5.06
CA PHE A 151 -0.46 -0.37 3.64
C PHE A 151 -0.19 1.06 3.20
N ILE A 152 -0.65 2.05 3.96
CA ILE A 152 -0.46 3.46 3.58
C ILE A 152 1.02 3.87 3.65
N VAL A 153 1.77 3.38 4.65
CA VAL A 153 3.24 3.54 4.69
C VAL A 153 3.90 2.94 3.44
N GLU A 154 3.40 1.81 2.95
CA GLU A 154 3.93 1.19 1.74
C GLU A 154 3.60 2.02 0.48
N VAL A 155 2.41 2.61 0.40
CA VAL A 155 2.03 3.54 -0.67
C VAL A 155 2.93 4.78 -0.67
N ASP A 156 3.19 5.37 0.50
CA ASP A 156 4.13 6.50 0.65
C ASP A 156 5.54 6.14 0.18
N ARG A 157 6.08 4.98 0.58
CA ARG A 157 7.38 4.49 0.09
C ARG A 157 7.40 4.28 -1.42
N GLY A 158 6.30 3.73 -1.97
CA GLY A 158 6.13 3.57 -3.41
C GLY A 158 6.18 4.90 -4.16
N TRP A 159 5.53 5.95 -3.61
CA TRP A 159 5.59 7.30 -4.15
C TRP A 159 6.98 7.91 -4.06
N MET A 160 7.68 7.76 -2.93
CA MET A 160 9.07 8.22 -2.81
C MET A 160 9.96 7.58 -3.89
N ALA A 161 9.82 6.27 -4.12
CA ALA A 161 10.56 5.60 -5.20
C ALA A 161 10.23 6.22 -6.57
N VAL A 162 8.95 6.45 -6.88
CA VAL A 162 8.53 7.08 -8.14
C VAL A 162 9.04 8.50 -8.29
N LEU A 163 8.98 9.32 -7.23
CA LEU A 163 9.42 10.71 -7.25
C LEU A 163 10.94 10.85 -7.43
N HIS A 164 11.71 9.87 -6.95
CA HIS A 164 13.15 9.77 -7.18
C HIS A 164 13.52 9.13 -8.54
N GLY A 165 12.54 8.60 -9.29
CA GLY A 165 12.80 7.84 -10.52
C GLY A 165 13.39 6.45 -10.26
N ASP A 166 13.30 5.94 -9.04
CA ASP A 166 13.85 4.65 -8.64
C ASP A 166 13.00 3.47 -9.14
N GLY A 167 13.67 2.33 -9.34
CA GLY A 167 13.01 1.04 -9.51
C GLY A 167 12.42 0.53 -8.19
N TRP A 168 11.58 -0.51 -8.26
CA TRP A 168 10.96 -1.10 -7.09
C TRP A 168 11.17 -2.61 -7.06
N LEU A 169 11.57 -3.14 -5.90
CA LEU A 169 11.54 -4.57 -5.64
C LEU A 169 10.37 -4.90 -4.71
N PRO A 170 9.51 -5.87 -5.09
CA PRO A 170 8.46 -6.33 -4.19
C PRO A 170 9.06 -6.99 -2.94
N PRO A 171 8.29 -7.12 -1.86
CA PRO A 171 8.72 -7.92 -0.73
C PRO A 171 8.95 -9.39 -1.14
N PHE A 172 10.01 -10.00 -0.60
CA PHE A 172 10.31 -11.41 -0.84
C PHE A 172 9.31 -12.35 -0.14
N GLU A 173 8.82 -11.94 1.02
CA GLU A 173 7.86 -12.68 1.83
C GLU A 173 6.49 -12.03 1.81
N ALA A 174 5.44 -12.85 1.91
CA ALA A 174 4.08 -12.37 2.06
C ALA A 174 3.98 -11.47 3.31
N GLY A 175 3.71 -10.19 3.11
CA GLY A 175 3.64 -9.20 4.19
C GLY A 175 4.97 -8.52 4.51
N GLY A 176 6.04 -8.74 3.75
CA GLY A 176 7.22 -7.86 3.82
C GLY A 176 6.91 -6.45 3.28
N SER A 177 7.88 -5.56 3.39
CA SER A 177 7.89 -4.29 2.65
C SER A 177 8.80 -4.40 1.42
N GLY A 178 8.37 -3.83 0.31
CA GLY A 178 9.20 -3.62 -0.85
C GLY A 178 10.26 -2.55 -0.61
N ARG A 179 11.17 -2.44 -1.57
CA ARG A 179 12.35 -1.60 -1.46
C ARG A 179 12.60 -0.80 -2.75
N SER A 180 12.93 0.47 -2.57
CA SER A 180 13.41 1.34 -3.64
C SER A 180 14.83 0.94 -4.07
N VAL A 181 15.06 0.87 -5.38
CA VAL A 181 16.37 0.59 -5.97
C VAL A 181 16.74 1.72 -6.91
N LYS A 182 17.83 2.41 -6.60
CA LYS A 182 18.33 3.49 -7.43
C LYS A 182 18.68 2.97 -8.82
N VAL A 183 18.21 3.67 -9.84
CA VAL A 183 18.53 3.41 -11.26
C VAL A 183 19.03 4.69 -11.90
N ASP A 184 19.90 4.57 -12.92
CA ASP A 184 20.54 5.73 -13.54
C ASP A 184 19.63 6.45 -14.55
N PHE A 185 18.48 5.88 -14.89
CA PHE A 185 17.63 6.30 -16.02
C PHE A 185 16.16 6.54 -15.64
N GLY A 186 15.90 6.94 -14.39
CA GLY A 186 14.55 7.20 -13.90
C GLY A 186 13.90 8.40 -14.56
N GLY A 187 12.66 8.25 -15.04
CA GLY A 187 11.82 9.36 -15.46
C GLY A 187 11.45 10.26 -14.27
N SER A 188 11.37 11.57 -14.52
CA SER A 188 10.94 12.55 -13.52
C SER A 188 9.43 12.75 -13.56
N VAL A 189 8.76 12.77 -12.41
CA VAL A 189 7.34 13.14 -12.32
C VAL A 189 7.16 14.63 -12.66
N GLY A 190 6.24 14.95 -13.59
CA GLY A 190 5.97 16.30 -14.03
C GLY A 190 5.23 17.14 -12.98
N ILE A 191 5.28 18.47 -13.14
CA ILE A 191 4.68 19.44 -12.19
C ILE A 191 3.17 19.20 -12.04
N THR A 192 2.45 19.01 -13.14
CA THR A 192 1.00 18.76 -13.13
C THR A 192 0.64 17.51 -12.33
N GLU A 193 1.44 16.45 -12.46
CA GLU A 193 1.24 15.19 -11.73
C GLU A 193 1.54 15.34 -10.25
N ARG A 194 2.58 16.12 -9.89
CA ARG A 194 2.91 16.49 -8.50
C ARG A 194 1.78 17.26 -7.83
N ILE A 195 1.23 18.27 -8.50
CA ILE A 195 0.07 19.04 -8.01
C ILE A 195 -1.13 18.11 -7.82
N ARG A 196 -1.39 17.24 -8.79
CA ARG A 196 -2.49 16.25 -8.70
C ARG A 196 -2.29 15.29 -7.54
N LEU A 197 -1.07 14.77 -7.33
CA LEU A 197 -0.73 13.90 -6.20
C LEU A 197 -0.97 14.60 -4.87
N LYS A 198 -0.48 15.84 -4.71
CA LYS A 198 -0.69 16.66 -3.51
C LYS A 198 -2.18 16.81 -3.20
N SER A 199 -2.99 17.16 -4.19
CA SER A 199 -4.44 17.28 -4.04
C SER A 199 -5.10 15.96 -3.63
N ILE A 200 -4.71 14.84 -4.25
CA ILE A 200 -5.23 13.51 -3.92
C ILE A 200 -4.92 13.15 -2.46
N ILE A 201 -3.69 13.36 -2.01
CA ILE A 201 -3.24 13.03 -0.65
C ILE A 201 -4.02 13.83 0.39
N LEU A 202 -4.15 15.15 0.20
CA LEU A 202 -4.86 16.01 1.15
C LEU A 202 -6.33 15.60 1.31
N VAL A 203 -7.04 15.44 0.19
CA VAL A 203 -8.45 15.00 0.20
C VAL A 203 -8.58 13.58 0.77
N GLY A 204 -7.66 12.68 0.43
CA GLY A 204 -7.67 11.31 0.93
C GLY A 204 -7.48 11.23 2.44
N ARG A 205 -6.56 12.02 2.99
CA ARG A 205 -6.30 12.13 4.42
C ARG A 205 -7.53 12.62 5.19
N GLU A 206 -8.20 13.67 4.71
CA GLU A 206 -9.44 14.17 5.33
C GLU A 206 -10.53 13.11 5.38
N LYS A 207 -10.74 12.37 4.27
CA LYS A 207 -11.72 11.28 4.20
C LYS A 207 -11.41 10.15 5.17
N LEU A 208 -10.15 9.70 5.22
CA LEU A 208 -9.72 8.62 6.11
C LEU A 208 -9.85 9.02 7.58
N LEU A 209 -9.51 10.27 7.94
CA LEU A 209 -9.69 10.78 9.30
C LEU A 209 -11.17 10.83 9.69
N ALA A 210 -12.03 11.34 8.82
CA ALA A 210 -13.47 11.41 9.07
C ALA A 210 -14.07 10.01 9.28
N TRP A 211 -13.69 9.04 8.45
CA TRP A 211 -14.11 7.65 8.58
C TRP A 211 -13.58 7.01 9.87
N ALA A 212 -12.28 7.13 10.16
CA ALA A 212 -11.68 6.50 11.32
C ALA A 212 -12.24 7.06 12.65
N ARG A 213 -12.54 8.37 12.70
CA ARG A 213 -13.17 9.01 13.87
C ARG A 213 -14.57 8.46 14.18
N SER A 214 -15.29 7.90 13.21
CA SER A 214 -16.61 7.30 13.46
C SER A 214 -16.57 6.06 14.36
N TYR A 215 -15.40 5.42 14.52
CA TYR A 215 -15.22 4.23 15.35
C TYR A 215 -14.73 4.55 16.77
N GLY A 216 -14.56 5.84 17.11
CA GLY A 216 -14.12 6.29 18.43
C GLY A 216 -12.66 5.94 18.75
N SER A 217 -12.31 6.03 20.03
CA SER A 217 -11.00 5.62 20.53
C SER A 217 -10.98 4.10 20.70
N PHE A 218 -10.18 3.38 19.90
CA PHE A 218 -10.02 1.93 20.03
C PHE A 218 -9.38 1.60 21.38
N ARG A 219 -10.08 0.90 22.28
CA ARG A 219 -9.51 0.50 23.58
C ARG A 219 -8.36 -0.52 23.42
N GLY A 220 -8.26 -1.14 22.24
CA GLY A 220 -7.16 -2.01 21.81
C GLY A 220 -6.05 -1.36 20.97
N SER A 221 -5.94 -0.02 20.89
CA SER A 221 -4.76 0.63 20.31
C SER A 221 -3.51 0.52 21.18
N ARG A 222 -3.66 0.06 22.44
CA ARG A 222 -2.55 -0.47 23.22
C ARG A 222 -1.92 -1.60 22.42
N PHE A 223 -0.84 -1.30 21.70
CA PHE A 223 0.09 -2.32 21.26
C PHE A 223 0.44 -3.15 22.50
N PRO A 224 0.54 -4.49 22.39
CA PRO A 224 0.99 -5.30 23.52
C PRO A 224 2.32 -4.70 23.99
N ASP A 225 2.23 -4.00 25.10
CA ASP A 225 3.30 -3.15 25.58
C ASP A 225 4.46 -4.05 25.94
N THR A 226 5.62 -3.64 25.45
CA THR A 226 6.93 -4.04 25.93
C THR A 226 6.87 -4.18 27.44
N GLY A 227 7.00 -5.41 27.95
CA GLY A 227 6.77 -5.77 29.35
C GLY A 227 7.67 -5.03 30.36
N GLY A 228 7.32 -3.78 30.64
CA GLY A 228 7.84 -2.99 31.74
C GLY A 228 7.13 -3.39 33.04
N PRO A 229 7.86 -3.53 34.16
CA PRO A 229 7.27 -3.89 35.44
C PRO A 229 6.28 -2.83 35.91
N ALA A 230 5.15 -3.32 36.43
CA ALA A 230 4.04 -2.54 36.95
C ALA A 230 4.44 -1.83 38.24
N ASP A 231 4.70 -0.53 38.15
CA ASP A 231 4.62 0.37 39.29
C ASP A 231 3.24 1.01 39.29
N GLU A 232 2.43 0.62 40.28
CA GLU A 232 1.09 1.12 40.54
C GLU A 232 1.16 2.55 41.12
N GLU A 233 0.12 3.34 40.83
CA GLU A 233 -0.23 4.66 41.42
C GLU A 233 0.36 5.92 40.74
N SER A 234 -0.30 6.37 39.64
CA SER A 234 -0.50 7.81 39.41
C SER A 234 -1.78 8.14 38.62
N ASP A 235 -2.69 8.79 39.35
CA ASP A 235 -3.67 9.83 39.03
C ASP A 235 -3.83 10.33 37.57
N ASP A 236 -5.06 10.22 37.05
CA ASP A 236 -5.77 11.07 36.06
C ASP A 236 -4.93 11.91 35.06
N GLN A 237 -4.01 11.29 34.33
CA GLN A 237 -3.30 11.95 33.25
C GLN A 237 -2.92 11.01 32.11
N ASP A 238 -3.91 10.39 31.45
CA ASP A 238 -3.65 9.70 30.19
C ASP A 238 -4.85 9.72 29.22
N ASP A 239 -5.11 10.89 28.66
CA ASP A 239 -5.98 11.06 27.49
C ASP A 239 -5.17 11.04 26.17
N GLY A 240 -3.84 10.82 26.25
CA GLY A 240 -2.90 10.94 25.14
C GLY A 240 -2.74 9.65 24.33
N GLU A 241 -2.77 8.49 24.97
CA GLU A 241 -2.51 7.20 24.31
C GLU A 241 -3.58 6.79 23.27
N GLY A 242 -4.81 7.30 23.40
CA GLY A 242 -5.92 6.94 22.50
C GLY A 242 -5.84 7.49 21.08
N ARG A 243 -4.93 8.44 20.81
CA ARG A 243 -4.83 9.16 19.52
C ARG A 243 -3.63 8.79 18.67
N GLU A 244 -2.84 7.79 19.06
CA GLU A 244 -1.63 7.38 18.31
C GLU A 244 -1.95 7.02 16.84
N TRP A 245 -3.11 6.41 16.58
CA TRP A 245 -3.55 6.12 15.21
C TRP A 245 -3.91 7.37 14.42
N GLU A 246 -4.46 8.40 15.08
CA GLU A 246 -4.85 9.66 14.45
C GLU A 246 -3.59 10.41 14.02
N ASP A 247 -2.59 10.49 14.88
CA ASP A 247 -1.27 11.05 14.55
C ASP A 247 -0.57 10.26 13.45
N LYS A 248 -0.70 8.92 13.46
CA LYS A 248 -0.20 8.09 12.35
C LYS A 248 -0.91 8.40 11.04
N ILE A 249 -2.23 8.58 11.03
CA ILE A 249 -3.01 8.97 9.84
C ILE A 249 -2.64 10.38 9.38
N LEU A 250 -2.47 11.31 10.31
CA LEU A 250 -2.01 12.67 10.04
C LEU A 250 -0.56 12.68 9.52
N GLY A 251 0.28 11.76 9.97
CA GLY A 251 1.65 11.58 9.52
C GLY A 251 1.78 10.88 8.17
N MET A 252 0.70 10.30 7.66
CA MET A 252 0.72 9.60 6.37
C MET A 252 1.07 10.57 5.26
N TRP A 253 1.94 10.12 4.36
CA TRP A 253 2.41 10.88 3.22
C TRP A 253 3.16 12.17 3.55
N ASN A 254 3.54 12.44 4.81
CA ASN A 254 4.33 13.63 5.12
C ASN A 254 5.63 13.67 4.32
N ARG A 255 6.31 12.54 4.16
CA ARG A 255 7.53 12.43 3.34
C ARG A 255 7.26 12.79 1.88
N THR A 256 6.20 12.23 1.31
CA THR A 256 5.77 12.58 -0.04
C THR A 256 5.43 14.07 -0.16
N LEU A 257 4.69 14.63 0.81
CA LEU A 257 4.29 16.05 0.80
C LEU A 257 5.48 17.00 0.97
N GLU A 258 6.43 16.67 1.84
CA GLU A 258 7.70 17.40 2.01
C GLU A 258 8.49 17.41 0.71
N MET A 259 8.67 16.23 0.09
CA MET A 259 9.35 16.10 -1.21
C MET A 259 8.65 16.87 -2.34
N LEU A 260 7.32 16.99 -2.28
CA LEU A 260 6.55 17.78 -3.24
C LEU A 260 6.70 19.28 -2.99
N ALA A 261 6.86 19.71 -1.74
CA ALA A 261 7.02 21.12 -1.38
C ALA A 261 8.40 21.69 -1.78
N ASP A 262 9.47 20.90 -1.63
CA ASP A 262 10.83 21.33 -1.98
C ASP A 262 10.97 21.71 -3.47
N HIS A 263 10.18 21.06 -4.34
CA HIS A 263 10.23 21.29 -5.78
C HIS A 263 9.49 22.58 -6.22
N ASP A 264 8.57 23.11 -5.40
CA ASP A 264 7.85 24.35 -5.71
C ASP A 264 8.78 25.57 -5.66
N TYR A 265 9.87 25.52 -4.87
CA TYR A 265 10.80 26.65 -4.70
C TYR A 265 11.96 26.68 -5.73
N GLY A 266 12.41 25.51 -6.20
CA GLY A 266 13.62 25.42 -7.04
C GLY A 266 13.47 25.95 -8.48
N GLN A 267 12.24 26.12 -9.00
CA GLN A 267 12.03 26.59 -10.37
C GLN A 267 12.01 28.11 -10.53
N GLY A 268 11.95 28.87 -9.44
CA GLY A 268 11.90 30.34 -9.49
C GLY A 268 13.24 31.02 -9.81
N GLU A 269 14.38 30.38 -9.51
CA GLU A 269 15.68 31.06 -9.54
C GLU A 269 16.45 30.96 -10.87
N ALA A 270 16.08 30.07 -11.80
CA ALA A 270 16.86 29.82 -13.02
C ALA A 270 16.59 30.80 -14.19
N HIS A 271 15.75 31.81 -14.00
CA HIS A 271 15.34 32.76 -15.06
C HIS A 271 15.53 34.24 -14.71
N SER A 272 16.30 34.56 -13.67
CA SER A 272 16.73 35.94 -13.35
C SER A 272 18.22 36.12 -13.59
#